data_AF-A0A1Y3MVY1-F1
#
_entry.id   AF-A0A1Y3MVY1-F1
#
_cell.length_a   1.000
_cell.length_b   1.000
_cell.length_c   1.000
_cell.angle_alpha   90.00
_cell.angle_beta   90.00
_cell.angle_gamma   90.00
#
_symmetry.space_group_name_H-M   'P 1'
#
loop_
_entity.id
_entity.type
_entity.pdbx_description
1 polymer ?
#
loop_
_entity_poly.entity_id
_entity_poly.type
_entity_poly.pdbx_seq_one_letter_code
_entity_poly.pdbx_strand_id
1 'polypeptide(L)'
;ILFTYVGLIILAIIPIFVGSMKSIKQPKVKKTEKEKEKTGEESEESEDEDEDIERFSLDDAKQFPFVGSAALISLFLVYKFFDKKYLNLLITIYFSIIGVGSLTQMFSYLAEFILGKKIKNEFKLRLIQKKEEVLKLSFSKIHIALAILAIVVTVTYSLTKNWIISNILGLAFSITTIPLLKLDSFKTGILLLSALFFYDIFWVFFTPVMVTVAKNFDAPIKMLFPRNIFAWIKAGVLTTKGIEFSMLGLGDIAIPGVYVALCARFDHYHAVQKNGGKPIKKFPMPYFTSCFISYILGLVTTMAVMHIFKHAQPALLYLSPACIISSLICAAVRGELKELFAYNDESEEEKKKREEKEKEEKEKKEKK
;
A
#
# COMPACT_ATOMS: atom_id res chain seq x y z
N ILE A 1 4.38 -18.59 -20.12
CA ILE A 1 3.19 -18.61 -19.23
C ILE A 1 3.58 -18.89 -17.78
N LEU A 2 4.07 -20.09 -17.39
CA LEU A 2 4.42 -20.36 -15.98
C LEU A 2 5.44 -19.34 -15.42
N PHE A 3 6.49 -19.05 -16.18
CA PHE A 3 7.48 -18.03 -15.82
C PHE A 3 6.86 -16.62 -15.64
N THR A 4 5.84 -16.29 -16.45
CA THR A 4 5.10 -15.03 -16.36
C THR A 4 4.33 -14.93 -15.05
N TYR A 5 3.67 -16.02 -14.64
CA TYR A 5 2.94 -16.09 -13.38
C TYR A 5 3.88 -16.00 -12.19
N VAL A 6 5.00 -16.72 -12.22
CA VAL A 6 6.05 -16.60 -11.18
C VAL A 6 6.57 -15.17 -11.09
N GLY A 7 6.85 -14.51 -12.22
CA GLY A 7 7.30 -13.12 -12.25
C GLY A 7 6.29 -12.16 -11.62
N LEU A 8 5.01 -12.29 -11.95
CA LEU A 8 3.93 -11.48 -11.35
C LEU A 8 3.75 -11.74 -9.85
N ILE A 9 3.84 -13.01 -9.42
CA ILE A 9 3.78 -13.38 -8.00
C ILE A 9 4.94 -12.72 -7.24
N ILE A 10 6.17 -12.77 -7.76
CA ILE A 10 7.33 -12.11 -7.14
C ILE A 10 7.10 -10.60 -7.04
N LEU A 11 6.63 -9.97 -8.11
CA LEU A 11 6.32 -8.53 -8.13
C LEU A 11 5.23 -8.14 -7.12
N ALA A 12 4.33 -9.05 -6.75
CA ALA A 12 3.29 -8.82 -5.76
C ALA A 12 3.76 -9.08 -4.31
N ILE A 13 4.60 -10.10 -4.10
CA ILE A 13 5.08 -10.52 -2.77
C ILE A 13 6.02 -9.47 -2.16
N ILE A 14 6.95 -8.92 -2.96
CA ILE A 14 7.95 -7.94 -2.51
C ILE A 14 7.31 -6.73 -1.81
N PRO A 15 6.38 -5.98 -2.45
CA PRO A 15 5.80 -4.81 -1.83
C PRO A 15 4.98 -5.14 -0.58
N ILE A 16 4.28 -6.28 -0.56
CA ILE A 16 3.51 -6.72 0.62
C ILE A 16 4.44 -7.01 1.79
N PHE A 17 5.53 -7.73 1.57
CA PHE A 17 6.50 -8.03 2.62
C PHE A 17 7.15 -6.75 3.17
N VAL A 18 7.72 -5.93 2.29
CA VAL A 18 8.43 -4.69 2.68
C VAL A 18 7.47 -3.71 3.36
N GLY A 19 6.28 -3.51 2.78
CA GLY A 19 5.25 -2.63 3.31
C GLY A 19 4.75 -3.09 4.67
N SER A 20 4.54 -4.41 4.85
CA SER A 20 4.13 -4.98 6.15
C SER A 20 5.19 -4.73 7.22
N MET A 21 6.47 -4.99 6.92
CA MET A 21 7.55 -4.77 7.89
C MET A 21 7.72 -3.28 8.24
N LYS A 22 7.62 -2.39 7.25
CA LYS A 22 7.70 -0.93 7.48
C LYS A 22 6.48 -0.36 8.20
N SER A 23 5.33 -1.06 8.18
CA SER A 23 4.12 -0.63 8.90
C SER A 23 4.22 -0.76 10.43
N ILE A 24 5.13 -1.60 10.93
CA ILE A 24 5.28 -1.92 12.35
C ILE A 24 6.02 -0.80 13.07
N LYS A 25 5.36 -0.15 14.03
CA LYS A 25 5.98 0.84 14.93
C LYS A 25 6.38 0.16 16.25
N GLN A 26 7.60 0.40 16.72
CA GLN A 26 8.03 -0.05 18.06
C GLN A 26 7.53 0.94 19.13
N PRO A 27 7.11 0.45 20.32
CA PRO A 27 6.76 1.35 21.42
C PRO A 27 8.00 2.10 21.92
N LYS A 28 7.81 3.37 22.30
CA LYS A 28 8.88 4.22 22.82
C LYS A 28 9.27 3.77 24.24
N VAL A 29 10.56 3.52 24.49
CA VAL A 29 11.08 3.35 25.85
C VAL A 29 11.28 4.73 26.46
N LYS A 30 10.61 5.01 27.59
CA LYS A 30 10.93 6.20 28.38
C LYS A 30 12.35 6.04 28.96
N LYS A 31 13.36 6.63 28.30
CA LYS A 31 14.74 6.70 28.83
C LYS A 31 14.75 7.50 30.14
N THR A 32 15.43 6.98 31.15
CA THR A 32 15.61 7.66 32.45
C THR A 32 16.57 8.85 32.29
N GLU A 33 16.40 9.94 33.05
CA GLU A 33 17.25 11.14 32.94
C GLU A 33 18.76 10.85 33.03
N LYS A 34 19.16 9.86 33.84
CA LYS A 34 20.56 9.42 33.97
C LYS A 34 21.13 8.72 32.73
N GLU A 35 20.30 8.16 31.86
CA GLU A 35 20.75 7.58 30.58
C GLU A 35 20.94 8.66 29.52
N LYS A 36 20.11 9.72 29.55
CA LYS A 36 20.22 10.87 28.63
C LYS A 36 21.57 11.58 28.74
N GLU A 37 22.10 11.74 29.96
CA GLU A 37 23.43 12.35 30.18
C GLU A 37 24.60 11.47 29.73
N LYS A 38 24.46 10.13 29.76
CA LYS A 38 25.56 9.22 29.43
C LYS A 38 25.68 8.89 27.94
N THR A 39 24.57 8.89 27.19
CA THR A 39 24.60 8.57 25.76
C THR A 39 24.88 9.76 24.85
N GLY A 40 24.86 11.01 25.34
CA GLY A 40 25.03 12.20 24.47
C GLY A 40 24.02 12.29 23.32
N GLU A 41 23.01 11.43 23.33
CA GLU A 41 21.87 11.44 22.44
C GLU A 41 20.87 12.39 23.06
N GLU A 42 21.04 13.68 22.76
CA GLU A 42 19.95 14.64 22.89
C GLU A 42 18.71 14.05 22.22
N SER A 43 17.60 14.22 22.91
CA SER A 43 16.26 13.73 22.65
C SER A 43 15.71 14.24 21.32
N GLU A 44 16.25 13.80 20.20
CA GLU A 44 15.77 14.13 18.85
C GLU A 44 15.33 12.91 18.04
N GLU A 45 15.63 11.67 18.48
CA GLU A 45 15.39 10.48 17.65
C GLU A 45 13.92 9.97 17.58
N SER A 46 12.91 10.68 18.10
CA SER A 46 11.54 10.14 18.03
C SER A 46 10.36 11.12 18.16
N GLU A 47 10.55 12.41 17.91
CA GLU A 47 9.40 13.34 17.80
C GLU A 47 8.85 13.44 16.36
N ASP A 48 9.62 13.02 15.35
CA ASP A 48 9.29 13.30 13.94
C ASP A 48 8.57 12.15 13.18
N GLU A 49 8.39 10.95 13.76
CA GLU A 49 7.68 9.81 13.09
C GLU A 49 6.20 9.68 13.50
N ASP A 50 5.68 10.61 14.30
CA ASP A 50 4.24 10.74 14.58
C ASP A 50 3.61 11.76 13.62
N GLU A 51 3.88 11.59 12.31
CA GLU A 51 2.89 12.03 11.32
C GLU A 51 1.56 11.38 11.73
N ASP A 52 0.49 12.17 11.80
CA ASP A 52 -0.86 11.68 12.06
C ASP A 52 -1.24 10.76 10.88
N ILE A 53 -0.86 9.47 10.95
CA ILE A 53 -1.17 8.51 9.91
C ILE A 53 -2.68 8.27 10.00
N GLU A 54 -3.40 8.79 9.02
CA GLU A 54 -4.84 8.62 8.90
C GLU A 54 -5.16 7.12 8.79
N ARG A 55 -5.83 6.60 9.83
CA ARG A 55 -6.24 5.20 9.87
C ARG A 55 -7.57 5.04 9.16
N PHE A 56 -7.64 4.01 8.32
CA PHE A 56 -8.86 3.60 7.67
C PHE A 56 -9.78 2.95 8.71
N SER A 57 -10.93 3.58 8.95
CA SER A 57 -11.91 3.16 9.94
C SER A 57 -13.07 2.37 9.31
N LEU A 58 -13.92 1.79 10.16
CA LEU A 58 -15.11 1.05 9.72
C LEU A 58 -16.01 1.86 8.78
N ASP A 59 -16.16 3.16 9.02
CA ASP A 59 -17.04 4.00 8.22
C ASP A 59 -16.44 4.32 6.85
N ASP A 60 -15.12 4.49 6.78
CA ASP A 60 -14.39 4.64 5.51
C ASP A 60 -14.49 3.36 4.66
N ALA A 61 -14.35 2.20 5.30
CA ALA A 61 -14.46 0.89 4.64
C ALA A 61 -15.85 0.65 4.03
N LYS A 62 -16.93 1.10 4.67
CA LYS A 62 -18.30 1.00 4.12
C LYS A 62 -18.49 1.87 2.89
N GLN A 63 -17.89 3.06 2.88
CA GLN A 63 -18.02 4.00 1.77
C GLN A 63 -17.18 3.61 0.56
N PHE A 64 -16.14 2.80 0.76
CA PHE A 64 -15.17 2.44 -0.27
C PHE A 64 -15.79 1.89 -1.57
N PRO A 65 -16.73 0.91 -1.57
CA PRO A 65 -17.36 0.44 -2.80
C PRO A 65 -18.21 1.49 -3.51
N PHE A 66 -18.85 2.39 -2.75
CA PHE A 66 -19.69 3.45 -3.32
C PHE A 66 -18.83 4.54 -3.97
N VAL A 67 -17.78 4.99 -3.29
CA VAL A 67 -16.81 5.96 -3.82
C VAL A 67 -16.10 5.37 -5.03
N GLY A 68 -15.66 4.10 -4.95
CA GLY A 68 -15.07 3.38 -6.08
C GLY A 68 -16.01 3.28 -7.27
N SER A 69 -17.28 2.96 -7.04
CA SER A 69 -18.32 2.90 -8.08
C SER A 69 -18.53 4.25 -8.76
N ALA A 70 -18.67 5.32 -7.97
CA ALA A 70 -18.82 6.67 -8.48
C ALA A 70 -17.59 7.12 -9.29
N ALA A 71 -16.39 6.82 -8.81
CA ALA A 71 -15.14 7.11 -9.52
C ALA A 71 -15.02 6.33 -10.84
N LEU A 72 -15.36 5.04 -10.85
CA LEU A 72 -15.36 4.21 -12.06
C LEU A 72 -16.37 4.71 -13.10
N ILE A 73 -17.60 5.02 -12.69
CA ILE A 73 -18.63 5.56 -13.58
C ILE A 73 -18.20 6.92 -14.13
N SER A 74 -17.68 7.81 -13.26
CA SER A 74 -17.17 9.12 -13.67
C SER A 74 -16.08 8.97 -14.72
N LEU A 75 -15.08 8.13 -14.47
CA LEU A 75 -13.99 7.88 -15.41
C LEU A 75 -14.49 7.25 -16.72
N PHE A 76 -15.47 6.34 -16.66
CA PHE A 76 -16.10 5.75 -17.83
C PHE A 76 -16.81 6.79 -18.69
N LEU A 77 -17.59 7.69 -18.09
CA LEU A 77 -18.25 8.78 -18.80
C LEU A 77 -17.21 9.71 -19.42
N VAL A 78 -16.16 10.06 -18.69
CA VAL A 78 -15.07 10.90 -19.19
C VAL A 78 -14.41 10.25 -20.42
N TYR A 79 -14.08 8.96 -20.39
CA TYR A 79 -13.56 8.23 -21.57
C TYR A 79 -14.54 8.12 -22.73
N LYS A 80 -15.85 8.17 -22.46
CA LYS A 80 -16.89 8.12 -23.49
C LYS A 80 -17.05 9.45 -24.21
N PHE A 81 -16.86 10.57 -23.51
CA PHE A 81 -17.13 11.91 -24.04
C PHE A 81 -15.87 12.70 -24.43
N PHE A 82 -14.69 12.36 -23.90
CA PHE A 82 -13.44 13.06 -24.18
C PHE A 82 -12.45 12.19 -24.96
N ASP A 83 -11.57 12.84 -25.71
CA ASP A 83 -10.52 12.15 -26.46
C ASP A 83 -9.50 11.51 -25.51
N LYS A 84 -9.30 10.21 -25.71
CA LYS A 84 -8.44 9.33 -24.91
C LYS A 84 -7.00 9.83 -24.81
N LYS A 85 -6.50 10.53 -25.83
CA LYS A 85 -5.13 11.09 -25.84
C LYS A 85 -4.94 12.11 -24.74
N TYR A 86 -5.86 13.07 -24.61
CA TYR A 86 -5.76 14.10 -23.57
C TYR A 86 -6.02 13.52 -22.19
N LEU A 87 -6.94 12.56 -22.07
CA LEU A 87 -7.18 11.86 -20.81
C LEU A 87 -5.96 11.10 -20.34
N ASN A 88 -5.36 10.29 -21.20
CA ASN A 88 -4.16 9.53 -20.85
C ASN A 88 -2.96 10.46 -20.58
N LEU A 89 -2.87 11.62 -21.24
CA LEU A 89 -1.89 12.65 -20.90
C LEU A 89 -2.12 13.20 -19.48
N LEU A 90 -3.35 13.61 -19.15
CA LEU A 90 -3.70 14.13 -17.83
C LEU A 90 -3.41 13.11 -16.72
N ILE A 91 -3.85 11.87 -16.94
CA ILE A 91 -3.60 10.75 -16.03
C ILE A 91 -2.09 10.49 -15.88
N THR A 92 -1.33 10.53 -16.97
CA THR A 92 0.14 10.35 -16.92
C THR A 92 0.80 11.43 -16.08
N ILE A 93 0.37 12.69 -16.22
CA ILE A 93 0.88 13.81 -15.41
C ILE A 93 0.55 13.59 -13.93
N TYR A 94 -0.71 13.23 -13.62
CA TYR A 94 -1.14 12.93 -12.25
C TYR A 94 -0.31 11.82 -11.60
N PHE A 95 -0.16 10.67 -12.27
CA PHE A 95 0.65 9.56 -11.76
C PHE A 95 2.14 9.86 -11.74
N SER A 96 2.63 10.77 -12.58
CA SER A 96 4.02 11.21 -12.55
C SER A 96 4.32 12.01 -11.28
N ILE A 97 3.43 12.94 -10.90
CA ILE A 97 3.61 13.76 -9.68
C ILE A 97 3.64 12.87 -8.43
N ILE A 98 2.65 11.99 -8.28
CA ILE A 98 2.59 11.05 -7.14
C ILE A 98 3.72 10.02 -7.22
N GLY A 99 4.10 9.63 -8.44
CA GLY A 99 5.17 8.69 -8.74
C GLY A 99 6.53 9.15 -8.22
N VAL A 100 6.85 10.45 -8.35
CA VAL A 100 8.09 11.02 -7.80
C VAL A 100 8.16 10.86 -6.30
N GLY A 101 7.09 11.18 -5.56
CA GLY A 101 7.04 11.02 -4.11
C GLY A 101 7.20 9.55 -3.70
N SER A 102 6.46 8.66 -4.36
CA SER A 102 6.50 7.23 -4.04
C SER A 102 7.85 6.58 -4.35
N LEU A 103 8.48 6.96 -5.48
CA LEU A 103 9.82 6.49 -5.84
C LEU A 103 10.88 7.00 -4.89
N THR A 104 10.79 8.27 -4.49
CA THR A 104 11.73 8.86 -3.53
C THR A 104 11.72 8.05 -2.23
N GLN A 105 10.54 7.75 -1.71
CA GLN A 105 10.39 6.95 -0.49
C GLN A 105 10.90 5.50 -0.66
N MET A 106 10.56 4.86 -1.79
CA MET A 106 11.06 3.52 -2.09
C MET A 106 12.60 3.50 -2.18
N PHE A 107 13.21 4.50 -2.83
CA PHE A 107 14.66 4.63 -2.89
C PHE A 107 15.28 4.91 -1.53
N SER A 108 14.63 5.70 -0.67
CA SER A 108 15.08 5.91 0.71
C SER A 108 15.08 4.58 1.48
N TYR A 109 14.02 3.77 1.37
CA TYR A 109 13.99 2.44 2.00
C TYR A 109 15.09 1.52 1.47
N LEU A 110 15.37 1.56 0.17
CA LEU A 110 16.45 0.78 -0.43
C LEU A 110 17.82 1.27 0.05
N ALA A 111 18.02 2.58 0.13
CA ALA A 111 19.27 3.18 0.61
C ALA A 111 19.53 2.82 2.08
N GLU A 112 18.53 2.91 2.95
CA GLU A 112 18.61 2.47 4.36
C GLU A 112 18.96 1.00 4.48
N PHE A 113 18.37 0.15 3.63
CA PHE A 113 18.64 -1.27 3.60
C PHE A 113 20.09 -1.57 3.20
N ILE A 114 20.63 -0.87 2.19
CA ILE A 114 22.01 -1.03 1.72
C ILE A 114 23.01 -0.47 2.74
N LEU A 115 22.72 0.69 3.34
CA LEU A 115 23.59 1.36 4.30
C LEU A 115 23.55 0.72 5.70
N GLY A 116 22.51 -0.06 6.00
CA GLY A 116 22.29 -0.66 7.33
C GLY A 116 22.01 0.36 8.44
N LYS A 117 21.75 1.62 8.10
CA LYS A 117 21.49 2.74 9.01
C LYS A 117 20.30 3.55 8.52
N LYS A 118 19.48 4.05 9.46
CA LYS A 118 18.43 5.03 9.12
C LYS A 118 19.09 6.32 8.62
N ILE A 119 18.51 6.91 7.58
CA ILE A 119 19.00 8.20 7.06
C ILE A 119 18.61 9.27 8.08
N LYS A 120 19.59 10.00 8.62
CA LYS A 120 19.32 11.11 9.54
C LYS A 120 18.80 12.32 8.76
N ASN A 121 17.70 12.90 9.22
CA ASN A 121 17.15 14.12 8.65
C ASN A 121 17.87 15.33 9.23
N GLU A 122 18.61 16.05 8.38
CA GLU A 122 19.45 17.18 8.81
C GLU A 122 18.72 18.54 8.70
N PHE A 123 17.78 18.68 7.77
CA PHE A 123 17.07 19.94 7.53
C PHE A 123 15.59 19.79 7.89
N LYS A 124 15.03 20.74 8.64
CA LYS A 124 13.60 20.82 8.97
C LYS A 124 13.00 22.10 8.38
N LEU A 125 12.19 21.97 7.33
CA LEU A 125 11.35 23.03 6.79
C LEU A 125 9.99 22.97 7.48
N ARG A 126 9.66 23.99 8.28
CA ARG A 126 8.32 24.16 8.85
C ARG A 126 7.61 25.30 8.14
N LEU A 127 6.52 25.00 7.45
CA LEU A 127 5.60 26.01 6.93
C LEU A 127 4.45 26.18 7.93
N ILE A 128 4.44 27.31 8.63
CA ILE A 128 3.36 27.65 9.57
C ILE A 128 2.42 28.62 8.86
N GLN A 129 1.14 28.26 8.74
CA GLN A 129 0.10 29.15 8.25
C GLN A 129 -1.07 29.15 9.23
N LYS A 130 -1.45 30.34 9.73
CA LYS A 130 -2.58 30.54 10.67
C LYS A 130 -2.57 29.64 11.92
N LYS A 131 -1.42 29.51 12.60
CA LYS A 131 -1.22 28.69 13.82
C LYS A 131 -1.41 27.17 13.66
N GLU A 132 -1.66 26.67 12.45
CA GLU A 132 -1.56 25.25 12.12
C GLU A 132 -0.22 24.99 11.42
N GLU A 133 0.52 23.97 11.87
CA GLU A 133 1.72 23.49 11.18
C GLU A 133 1.27 22.70 9.95
N VAL A 134 1.19 23.36 8.79
CA VAL A 134 0.58 22.77 7.58
C VAL A 134 1.55 21.84 6.86
N LEU A 135 2.86 22.10 6.93
CA LEU A 135 3.90 21.28 6.30
C LEU A 135 5.15 21.22 7.19
N LYS A 136 5.47 20.02 7.68
CA LYS A 136 6.79 19.67 8.23
C LYS A 136 7.51 18.82 7.22
N LEU A 137 8.49 19.39 6.54
CA LEU A 137 9.31 18.66 5.60
C LEU A 137 10.71 18.52 6.18
N SER A 138 11.05 17.32 6.63
CA SER A 138 12.41 17.02 7.08
C SER A 138 13.16 16.30 5.96
N PHE A 139 14.27 16.87 5.51
CA PHE A 139 15.06 16.32 4.40
C PHE A 139 16.53 16.26 4.76
N SER A 140 17.18 15.18 4.33
CA SER A 140 18.64 15.08 4.24
C SER A 140 19.09 15.42 2.82
N LYS A 141 20.36 15.78 2.62
CA LYS A 141 20.93 15.96 1.27
C LYS A 141 20.74 14.72 0.40
N ILE A 142 20.70 13.53 1.02
CA ILE A 142 20.44 12.25 0.37
C ILE A 142 19.00 12.21 -0.21
N HIS A 143 18.00 12.73 0.50
CA HIS A 143 16.62 12.74 0.01
C HIS A 143 16.45 13.61 -1.25
N ILE A 144 17.18 14.73 -1.35
CA ILE A 144 17.19 15.57 -2.55
C ILE A 144 17.78 14.81 -3.74
N ALA A 145 18.91 14.13 -3.55
CA ALA A 145 19.54 13.33 -4.61
C ALA A 145 18.61 12.18 -5.09
N LEU A 146 17.95 11.49 -4.16
CA LEU A 146 16.97 10.45 -4.47
C LEU A 146 15.73 10.99 -5.19
N ALA A 147 15.27 12.20 -4.82
CA ALA A 147 14.16 12.87 -5.50
C ALA A 147 14.51 13.24 -6.95
N ILE A 148 15.72 13.73 -7.21
CA ILE A 148 16.20 13.99 -8.57
C ILE A 148 16.23 12.69 -9.39
N LEU A 149 16.73 11.59 -8.81
CA LEU A 149 16.71 10.28 -9.46
C LEU A 149 15.27 9.83 -9.76
N ALA A 150 14.34 10.00 -8.82
CA ALA A 150 12.93 9.67 -8.99
C ALA A 150 12.28 10.49 -10.14
N ILE A 151 12.62 11.77 -10.27
CA ILE A 151 12.17 12.62 -11.39
C ILE A 151 12.70 12.07 -12.71
N VAL A 152 13.99 11.72 -12.81
CA VAL A 152 14.58 11.17 -14.04
C VAL A 152 13.89 9.88 -14.45
N VAL A 153 13.65 8.95 -13.50
CA VAL A 153 12.95 7.68 -13.77
C VAL A 153 11.52 7.94 -14.26
N THR A 154 10.80 8.86 -13.60
CA THR A 154 9.41 9.19 -13.95
C THR A 154 9.30 9.88 -15.31
N VAL A 155 10.18 10.82 -15.62
CA VAL A 155 10.23 11.48 -16.94
C VAL A 155 10.56 10.45 -18.03
N THR A 156 11.51 9.54 -17.76
CA THR A 156 11.83 8.45 -18.69
C THR A 156 10.63 7.56 -18.95
N TYR A 157 9.82 7.24 -17.92
CA TYR A 157 8.55 6.53 -18.11
C TYR A 157 7.58 7.31 -18.99
N SER A 158 7.37 8.60 -18.72
CA SER A 158 6.42 9.41 -19.47
C SER A 158 6.77 9.54 -20.97
N LEU A 159 8.05 9.48 -21.32
CA LEU A 159 8.53 9.50 -22.70
C LEU A 159 8.55 8.11 -23.36
N THR A 160 9.04 7.08 -22.67
CA THR A 160 9.27 5.76 -23.27
C THR A 160 8.10 4.80 -23.13
N LYS A 161 7.22 5.02 -22.12
CA LYS A 161 6.15 4.11 -21.70
C LYS A 161 6.63 2.66 -21.52
N ASN A 162 7.89 2.50 -21.09
CA ASN A 162 8.49 1.18 -20.90
C ASN A 162 7.83 0.46 -19.71
N TRP A 163 7.41 -0.78 -19.94
CA TRP A 163 6.75 -1.63 -18.95
C TRP A 163 7.61 -1.91 -17.71
N ILE A 164 8.95 -1.96 -17.84
CA ILE A 164 9.86 -2.16 -16.70
C ILE A 164 9.78 -0.95 -15.77
N ILE A 165 9.85 0.26 -16.32
CA ILE A 165 9.76 1.49 -15.54
C ILE A 165 8.35 1.63 -14.95
N SER A 166 7.32 1.22 -15.70
CA SER A 166 5.95 1.11 -15.20
C SER A 166 5.84 0.20 -13.97
N ASN A 167 6.53 -0.96 -13.98
CA ASN A 167 6.56 -1.87 -12.84
C ASN A 167 7.34 -1.29 -11.66
N ILE A 168 8.44 -0.58 -11.90
CA ILE A 168 9.19 0.11 -10.83
C ILE A 168 8.30 1.15 -10.16
N LEU A 169 7.55 1.95 -10.94
CA LEU A 169 6.55 2.88 -10.41
C LEU A 169 5.44 2.14 -9.63
N GLY A 170 4.91 1.04 -10.18
CA GLY A 170 3.90 0.22 -9.51
C GLY A 170 4.40 -0.38 -8.18
N LEU A 171 5.66 -0.81 -8.12
CA LEU A 171 6.30 -1.31 -6.90
C LEU A 171 6.43 -0.17 -5.88
N ALA A 172 6.87 1.00 -6.33
CA ALA A 172 6.97 2.18 -5.48
C ALA A 172 5.61 2.54 -4.86
N PHE A 173 4.55 2.64 -5.68
CA PHE A 173 3.20 2.88 -5.19
C PHE A 173 2.75 1.82 -4.18
N SER A 174 3.01 0.54 -4.44
CA SER A 174 2.58 -0.53 -3.53
C SER A 174 3.35 -0.51 -2.20
N ILE A 175 4.68 -0.31 -2.25
CA ILE A 175 5.55 -0.23 -1.08
C ILE A 175 5.19 0.96 -0.18
N THR A 176 4.79 2.09 -0.77
CA THR A 176 4.41 3.28 0.00
C THR A 176 2.97 3.24 0.48
N THR A 177 2.05 2.70 -0.33
CA THR A 177 0.62 2.65 -0.01
C THR A 177 0.32 1.72 1.17
N ILE A 178 0.95 0.53 1.24
CA ILE A 178 0.67 -0.47 2.29
C ILE A 178 0.95 0.05 3.72
N PRO A 179 2.11 0.67 4.02
CA PRO A 179 2.35 1.23 5.36
C PRO A 179 1.59 2.54 5.60
N LEU A 180 1.18 3.25 4.54
CA LEU A 180 0.40 4.49 4.61
C LEU A 180 -1.07 4.22 4.97
N LEU A 181 -1.71 3.29 4.27
CA LEU A 181 -3.10 2.90 4.52
C LEU A 181 -3.17 1.94 5.70
N LYS A 182 -3.28 2.49 6.91
CA LYS A 182 -3.37 1.70 8.14
C LYS A 182 -4.81 1.38 8.50
N LEU A 183 -5.18 0.11 8.46
CA LEU A 183 -6.44 -0.33 9.10
C LEU A 183 -6.33 -0.21 10.61
N ASP A 184 -7.42 0.23 11.26
CA ASP A 184 -7.54 0.35 12.71
C ASP A 184 -7.79 -1.00 13.40
N SER A 185 -8.52 -1.94 12.77
CA SER A 185 -8.96 -3.18 13.39
C SER A 185 -9.21 -4.30 12.38
N PHE A 186 -9.28 -5.54 12.87
CA PHE A 186 -9.65 -6.68 12.03
C PHE A 186 -11.09 -6.60 11.53
N LYS A 187 -12.00 -5.96 12.28
CA LYS A 187 -13.39 -5.76 11.84
C LYS A 187 -13.42 -4.91 10.58
N THR A 188 -12.66 -3.81 10.55
CA THR A 188 -12.52 -2.94 9.38
C THR A 188 -11.88 -3.67 8.22
N GLY A 189 -10.81 -4.44 8.47
CA GLY A 189 -10.16 -5.23 7.44
C GLY A 189 -11.07 -6.28 6.81
N ILE A 190 -11.81 -7.04 7.61
CA ILE A 190 -12.77 -8.05 7.14
C ILE A 190 -13.89 -7.38 6.36
N LEU A 191 -14.43 -6.25 6.85
CA LEU A 191 -15.49 -5.52 6.18
C LEU A 191 -15.02 -4.97 4.83
N LEU A 192 -13.86 -4.31 4.78
CA LEU A 192 -13.27 -3.77 3.55
C LEU A 192 -13.08 -4.86 2.49
N LEU A 193 -12.44 -5.97 2.87
CA LEU A 193 -12.18 -7.09 1.97
C LEU A 193 -13.47 -7.77 1.52
N SER A 194 -14.46 -7.92 2.40
CA SER A 194 -15.77 -8.50 2.05
C SER A 194 -16.55 -7.58 1.10
N ALA A 195 -16.56 -6.28 1.38
CA ALA A 195 -17.23 -5.30 0.53
C ALA A 195 -16.60 -5.24 -0.87
N LEU A 196 -15.27 -5.32 -0.93
CA LEU A 196 -14.53 -5.36 -2.20
C LEU A 196 -14.69 -6.66 -2.97
N PHE A 197 -14.88 -7.79 -2.28
CA PHE A 197 -15.23 -9.06 -2.92
C PHE A 197 -16.52 -8.93 -3.72
N PHE A 198 -17.59 -8.39 -3.12
CA PHE A 198 -18.86 -8.19 -3.83
C PHE A 198 -18.76 -7.12 -4.92
N TYR A 199 -18.02 -6.04 -4.64
CA TYR A 199 -17.76 -4.98 -5.62
C TYR A 199 -17.10 -5.51 -6.89
N ASP A 200 -16.03 -6.31 -6.76
CA ASP A 200 -15.27 -6.82 -7.90
C ASP A 200 -16.11 -7.82 -8.72
N ILE A 201 -16.89 -8.67 -8.05
CA ILE A 201 -17.89 -9.54 -8.71
C ILE A 201 -18.88 -8.72 -9.53
N PHE A 202 -19.48 -7.69 -8.92
CA PHE A 202 -20.47 -6.84 -9.58
C PHE A 202 -19.88 -6.15 -10.83
N TRP A 203 -18.75 -5.45 -10.66
CA TRP A 203 -18.18 -4.63 -11.72
C TRP A 203 -17.51 -5.44 -12.84
N VAL A 204 -16.95 -6.61 -12.54
CA VAL A 204 -16.30 -7.48 -13.54
C VAL A 204 -17.32 -8.32 -14.32
N PHE A 205 -18.29 -8.94 -13.65
CA PHE A 205 -19.19 -9.89 -14.32
C PHE A 205 -20.48 -9.26 -14.85
N PHE A 206 -21.05 -8.28 -14.16
CA PHE A 206 -22.38 -7.76 -14.48
C PHE A 206 -22.36 -6.49 -15.32
N THR A 207 -21.22 -5.80 -15.45
CA THR A 207 -21.15 -4.52 -16.19
C THR A 207 -19.98 -4.47 -17.20
N PRO A 208 -20.13 -3.79 -18.35
CA PRO A 208 -19.03 -3.60 -19.30
C PRO A 208 -18.09 -2.44 -18.91
N VAL A 209 -18.38 -1.71 -17.83
CA VAL A 209 -17.70 -0.47 -17.45
C VAL A 209 -16.24 -0.73 -17.09
N MET A 210 -15.97 -1.70 -16.22
CA MET A 210 -14.62 -2.00 -15.77
C MET A 210 -13.70 -2.42 -16.91
N VAL A 211 -14.19 -3.27 -17.82
CA VAL A 211 -13.42 -3.70 -19.00
C VAL A 211 -13.16 -2.54 -19.95
N THR A 212 -14.13 -1.64 -20.13
CA THR A 212 -13.98 -0.47 -21.01
C THR A 212 -12.96 0.52 -20.44
N VAL A 213 -13.02 0.82 -19.15
CA VAL A 213 -12.03 1.67 -18.48
C VAL A 213 -10.65 1.02 -18.57
N ALA A 214 -10.52 -0.25 -18.18
CA ALA A 214 -9.24 -0.96 -18.17
C ALA A 214 -8.53 -1.04 -19.54
N LYS A 215 -9.30 -1.08 -20.65
CA LYS A 215 -8.76 -1.08 -22.02
C LYS A 215 -8.29 0.30 -22.49
N ASN A 216 -8.95 1.36 -22.06
CA ASN A 216 -8.65 2.73 -22.49
C ASN A 216 -7.62 3.43 -21.57
N PHE A 217 -7.43 2.89 -20.37
CA PHE A 217 -6.56 3.43 -19.34
C PHE A 217 -5.10 3.02 -19.53
N ASP A 218 -4.24 4.01 -19.83
CA ASP A 218 -2.80 3.80 -20.08
C ASP A 218 -1.91 4.56 -19.08
N ALA A 219 -1.80 4.00 -17.87
CA ALA A 219 -0.95 4.52 -16.80
C ALA A 219 -0.38 3.39 -15.92
N PRO A 220 0.59 3.70 -15.03
CA PRO A 220 1.32 2.70 -14.26
C PRO A 220 0.51 2.21 -13.04
N ILE A 221 -0.72 1.71 -13.29
CA ILE A 221 -1.65 1.16 -12.27
C ILE A 221 -1.71 -0.38 -12.32
N LYS A 222 -0.83 -0.99 -13.12
CA LYS A 222 -0.78 -2.44 -13.29
C LYS A 222 0.66 -2.90 -13.37
N MET A 223 0.91 -4.04 -12.75
CA MET A 223 2.14 -4.80 -12.96
C MET A 223 2.00 -5.58 -14.26
N LEU A 224 2.98 -5.44 -15.13
CA LEU A 224 3.03 -6.06 -16.44
C LEU A 224 4.15 -7.10 -16.49
N PHE A 225 3.87 -8.27 -17.02
CA PHE A 225 4.92 -9.26 -17.29
C PHE A 225 4.68 -9.94 -18.64
N PRO A 226 5.70 -10.07 -19.50
CA PRO A 226 5.53 -10.66 -20.82
C PRO A 226 5.08 -12.13 -20.74
N ARG A 227 4.06 -12.50 -21.52
CA ARG A 227 3.55 -13.89 -21.59
C ARG A 227 4.59 -14.88 -22.13
N ASN A 228 5.42 -14.40 -23.05
CA ASN A 228 6.49 -15.14 -23.71
C ASN A 228 7.85 -14.46 -23.51
N ILE A 229 8.57 -14.86 -22.45
CA ILE A 229 9.88 -14.30 -22.10
C ILE A 229 10.90 -14.44 -23.24
N PHE A 230 10.90 -15.59 -23.94
CA PHE A 230 11.82 -15.86 -25.05
C PHE A 230 11.57 -14.95 -26.26
N ALA A 231 10.30 -14.65 -26.56
CA ALA A 231 9.95 -13.73 -27.63
C ALA A 231 10.40 -12.30 -27.29
N TRP A 232 10.25 -11.88 -26.04
CA TRP A 232 10.73 -10.58 -25.57
C TRP A 232 12.27 -10.48 -25.62
N ILE A 233 12.98 -11.48 -25.09
CA ILE A 233 14.46 -11.51 -25.13
C ILE A 233 14.95 -11.43 -26.58
N LYS A 234 14.31 -12.17 -27.50
CA LYS A 234 14.66 -12.19 -28.92
C LYS A 234 14.32 -10.89 -29.67
N ALA A 235 13.25 -10.20 -29.29
CA ALA A 235 12.85 -8.92 -29.87
C ALA A 235 13.71 -7.73 -29.40
N GLY A 236 14.57 -7.95 -28.39
CA GLY A 236 15.36 -6.92 -27.73
C GLY A 236 14.62 -6.37 -26.51
N VAL A 237 15.34 -6.24 -25.39
CA VAL A 237 14.85 -5.82 -24.07
C VAL A 237 14.07 -4.48 -24.11
N LEU A 238 14.43 -3.61 -25.05
CA LEU A 238 13.86 -2.28 -25.27
C LEU A 238 12.62 -2.26 -26.19
N THR A 239 12.34 -3.35 -26.92
CA THR A 239 11.23 -3.40 -27.88
C THR A 239 9.96 -3.86 -27.19
N THR A 240 8.92 -3.02 -27.23
CA THR A 240 7.60 -3.28 -26.63
C THR A 240 6.53 -3.64 -27.66
N LYS A 241 6.81 -3.49 -28.97
CA LYS A 241 5.84 -3.74 -30.03
C LYS A 241 5.61 -5.24 -30.23
N GLY A 242 4.35 -5.67 -30.14
CA GLY A 242 3.93 -7.04 -30.45
C GLY A 242 4.02 -8.05 -29.30
N ILE A 243 4.28 -7.60 -28.07
CA ILE A 243 4.41 -8.48 -26.91
C ILE A 243 3.11 -8.45 -26.11
N GLU A 244 2.50 -9.64 -25.92
CA GLU A 244 1.37 -9.77 -25.01
C GLU A 244 1.85 -9.82 -23.56
N PHE A 245 1.20 -9.03 -22.70
CA PHE A 245 1.49 -8.98 -21.28
C PHE A 245 0.36 -9.62 -20.47
N SER A 246 0.75 -10.32 -19.41
CA SER A 246 -0.16 -10.59 -18.29
C SER A 246 -0.12 -9.39 -17.35
N MET A 247 -1.27 -9.08 -16.76
CA MET A 247 -1.48 -7.87 -15.97
C MET A 247 -2.00 -8.24 -14.58
N LEU A 248 -1.53 -7.55 -13.55
CA LEU A 248 -2.07 -7.61 -12.19
C LEU A 248 -2.31 -6.19 -11.69
N GLY A 249 -3.50 -5.89 -11.14
CA GLY A 249 -3.83 -4.56 -10.67
C GLY A 249 -3.07 -4.21 -9.39
N LEU A 250 -2.68 -2.93 -9.22
CA LEU A 250 -2.08 -2.49 -7.96
C LEU A 250 -3.05 -2.59 -6.78
N GLY A 251 -4.36 -2.45 -7.02
CA GLY A 251 -5.40 -2.64 -5.99
C GLY A 251 -5.42 -4.07 -5.44
N ASP A 252 -5.16 -5.06 -6.30
CA ASP A 252 -5.12 -6.48 -5.92
C ASP A 252 -3.89 -6.82 -5.07
N ILE A 253 -2.86 -5.96 -5.09
CA ILE A 253 -1.65 -6.09 -4.27
C ILE A 253 -1.81 -5.27 -2.99
N ALA A 254 -2.15 -3.99 -3.13
CA ALA A 254 -2.18 -3.03 -2.04
C ALA A 254 -3.29 -3.35 -1.03
N ILE A 255 -4.51 -3.65 -1.48
CA ILE A 255 -5.64 -3.82 -0.55
C ILE A 255 -5.50 -5.09 0.31
N PRO A 256 -5.27 -6.29 -0.25
CA PRO A 256 -4.93 -7.44 0.58
C PRO A 256 -3.61 -7.24 1.36
N GLY A 257 -2.64 -6.52 0.78
CA GLY A 257 -1.37 -6.19 1.42
C GLY A 257 -1.52 -5.38 2.71
N VAL A 258 -2.46 -4.44 2.75
CA VAL A 258 -2.82 -3.67 3.95
C VAL A 258 -3.40 -4.58 5.05
N TYR A 259 -4.20 -5.59 4.68
CA TYR A 259 -4.69 -6.58 5.64
C TYR A 259 -3.57 -7.51 6.16
N VAL A 260 -2.65 -7.92 5.28
CA VAL A 260 -1.45 -8.66 5.69
C VAL A 260 -0.57 -7.82 6.64
N ALA A 261 -0.43 -6.52 6.38
CA ALA A 261 0.27 -5.60 7.27
C ALA A 261 -0.44 -5.44 8.62
N LEU A 262 -1.78 -5.44 8.67
CA LEU A 262 -2.53 -5.50 9.93
C LEU A 262 -2.21 -6.78 10.73
N CYS A 263 -2.11 -7.94 10.06
CA CYS A 263 -1.69 -9.18 10.70
C CYS A 263 -0.27 -9.09 11.31
N ALA A 264 0.66 -8.45 10.60
CA ALA A 264 2.02 -8.23 11.11
C ALA A 264 2.07 -7.29 12.33
N ARG A 265 1.26 -6.22 12.32
CA ARG A 265 1.11 -5.30 13.46
C ARG A 265 0.50 -6.00 14.67
N PHE A 266 -0.50 -6.85 14.46
CA PHE A 266 -1.10 -7.67 15.52
C PHE A 266 -0.12 -8.68 16.14
N ASP A 267 0.67 -9.37 15.31
CA ASP A 267 1.75 -10.26 15.77
C ASP A 267 2.74 -9.49 16.66
N HIS A 268 3.14 -8.29 16.23
CA HIS A 268 4.04 -7.43 17.01
C HIS A 268 3.40 -6.97 18.32
N TYR A 269 2.14 -6.52 18.29
CA TYR A 269 1.39 -6.11 19.47
C TYR A 269 1.34 -7.21 20.53
N HIS A 270 0.98 -8.44 20.12
CA HIS A 270 0.98 -9.59 21.02
C HIS A 270 2.36 -9.93 21.57
N ALA A 271 3.39 -9.87 20.72
CA ALA A 271 4.75 -10.13 21.17
C ALA A 271 5.21 -9.11 22.23
N VAL A 272 4.94 -7.83 22.00
CA VAL A 272 5.30 -6.76 22.95
C VAL A 272 4.52 -6.89 24.26
N GLN A 273 3.22 -7.20 24.22
CA GLN A 273 2.45 -7.47 25.44
C GLN A 273 3.03 -8.61 26.26
N LYS A 274 3.40 -9.73 25.60
CA LYS A 274 4.05 -10.87 26.27
C LYS A 274 5.42 -10.52 26.86
N ASN A 275 6.11 -9.51 26.32
CA ASN A 275 7.39 -9.02 26.83
C ASN A 275 7.25 -7.83 27.80
N GLY A 276 6.08 -7.66 28.41
CA GLY A 276 5.83 -6.60 29.39
C GLY A 276 5.90 -5.17 28.83
N GLY A 277 5.55 -4.99 27.55
CA GLY A 277 5.50 -3.67 26.91
C GLY A 277 6.84 -3.17 26.36
N LYS A 278 7.92 -3.96 26.46
CA LYS A 278 9.25 -3.57 25.97
C LYS A 278 9.38 -3.78 24.46
N PRO A 279 10.16 -2.95 23.74
CA PRO A 279 10.38 -3.11 22.30
C PRO A 279 11.05 -4.45 21.99
N ILE A 280 10.62 -5.08 20.89
CA ILE A 280 11.17 -6.34 20.43
C ILE A 280 11.59 -6.21 18.98
N LYS A 281 12.85 -6.56 18.68
CA LYS A 281 13.38 -6.56 17.31
C LYS A 281 13.02 -7.82 16.51
N LYS A 282 12.90 -8.98 17.17
CA LYS A 282 12.57 -10.27 16.55
C LYS A 282 11.47 -10.97 17.34
N PHE A 283 10.38 -11.29 16.68
CA PHE A 283 9.22 -11.95 17.28
C PHE A 283 8.61 -12.93 16.26
N PRO A 284 7.89 -13.96 16.74
CA PRO A 284 7.16 -14.86 15.85
C PRO A 284 6.00 -14.11 15.19
N MET A 285 5.76 -14.38 13.90
CA MET A 285 4.71 -13.74 13.11
C MET A 285 3.71 -14.74 12.50
N PRO A 286 2.98 -15.51 13.33
CA PRO A 286 2.05 -16.53 12.84
C PRO A 286 0.90 -15.96 12.00
N TYR A 287 0.31 -14.82 12.36
CA TYR A 287 -0.82 -14.24 11.61
C TYR A 287 -0.36 -13.70 10.27
N PHE A 288 0.75 -12.94 10.25
CA PHE A 288 1.37 -12.48 9.01
C PHE A 288 1.72 -13.66 8.10
N THR A 289 2.40 -14.68 8.63
CA THR A 289 2.86 -15.82 7.82
C THR A 289 1.67 -16.59 7.23
N SER A 290 0.64 -16.87 8.02
CA SER A 290 -0.57 -17.56 7.56
C SER A 290 -1.30 -16.76 6.48
N CYS A 291 -1.51 -15.46 6.72
CA CYS A 291 -2.21 -14.60 5.77
C CYS A 291 -1.39 -14.37 4.48
N PHE A 292 -0.08 -14.21 4.59
CA PHE A 292 0.82 -14.00 3.46
C PHE A 292 0.91 -15.23 2.55
N ILE A 293 1.01 -16.43 3.13
CA ILE A 293 0.95 -17.68 2.36
C ILE A 293 -0.41 -17.82 1.69
N SER A 294 -1.50 -17.48 2.38
CA SER A 294 -2.85 -17.59 1.83
C SER A 294 -3.10 -16.58 0.70
N TYR A 295 -2.52 -15.38 0.78
CA TYR A 295 -2.49 -14.43 -0.35
C TYR A 295 -1.79 -15.04 -1.58
N ILE A 296 -0.63 -15.67 -1.39
CA ILE A 296 0.12 -16.32 -2.50
C ILE A 296 -0.72 -17.46 -3.10
N LEU A 297 -1.33 -18.30 -2.27
CA LEU A 297 -2.19 -19.39 -2.72
C LEU A 297 -3.44 -18.87 -3.45
N GLY A 298 -4.05 -17.79 -2.95
CA GLY A 298 -5.16 -17.10 -3.61
C GLY A 298 -4.74 -16.58 -4.98
N LEU A 299 -3.56 -15.97 -5.09
CA LEU A 299 -3.03 -15.44 -6.35
C LEU A 299 -2.74 -16.56 -7.36
N VAL A 300 -2.15 -17.67 -6.91
CA VAL A 300 -1.94 -18.87 -7.72
C VAL A 300 -3.28 -19.43 -8.21
N THR A 301 -4.29 -19.48 -7.33
CA THR A 301 -5.64 -19.93 -7.68
C THR A 301 -6.27 -19.04 -8.74
N THR A 302 -6.22 -17.72 -8.58
CA THR A 302 -6.70 -16.75 -9.60
C THR A 302 -6.04 -17.01 -10.95
N MET A 303 -4.71 -17.17 -10.97
CA MET A 303 -3.98 -17.41 -12.21
C MET A 303 -4.32 -18.77 -12.84
N ALA A 304 -4.49 -19.82 -12.03
CA ALA A 304 -4.87 -21.15 -12.49
C ALA A 304 -6.28 -21.14 -13.12
N VAL A 305 -7.26 -20.51 -12.46
CA VAL A 305 -8.62 -20.38 -12.99
C VAL A 305 -8.61 -19.57 -14.29
N MET A 306 -7.94 -18.41 -14.32
CA MET A 306 -7.83 -17.61 -15.55
C MET A 306 -7.19 -18.40 -16.70
N HIS A 307 -6.25 -19.29 -16.40
CA HIS A 307 -5.60 -20.13 -17.40
C HIS A 307 -6.54 -21.21 -17.96
N ILE A 308 -7.28 -21.90 -17.08
CA ILE A 308 -8.20 -22.99 -17.46
C ILE A 308 -9.40 -22.44 -18.24
N PHE A 309 -10.04 -21.40 -17.71
CA PHE A 309 -11.28 -20.85 -18.25
C PHE A 309 -11.05 -19.85 -19.40
N LYS A 310 -9.80 -19.41 -19.63
CA LYS A 310 -9.43 -18.41 -20.66
C LYS A 310 -10.26 -17.11 -20.61
N HIS A 311 -10.84 -16.82 -19.46
CA HIS A 311 -11.61 -15.61 -19.18
C HIS A 311 -10.94 -14.82 -18.04
N ALA A 312 -10.94 -13.50 -18.15
CA ALA A 312 -10.50 -12.64 -17.06
C ALA A 312 -11.43 -12.85 -15.85
N GLN A 313 -10.84 -12.94 -14.67
CA GLN A 313 -11.54 -13.14 -13.41
C GLN A 313 -11.18 -12.00 -12.45
N PRO A 314 -12.10 -11.56 -11.59
CA PRO A 314 -11.80 -10.63 -10.51
C PRO A 314 -10.77 -11.27 -9.57
N ALA A 315 -9.65 -10.60 -9.29
CA ALA A 315 -8.60 -11.19 -8.47
C ALA A 315 -9.01 -11.23 -6.99
N LEU A 316 -9.74 -10.21 -6.52
CA LEU A 316 -10.20 -10.14 -5.14
C LEU A 316 -11.22 -11.23 -4.79
N LEU A 317 -11.86 -11.84 -5.80
CA LEU A 317 -12.72 -13.02 -5.64
C LEU A 317 -12.02 -14.16 -4.88
N TYR A 318 -10.72 -14.35 -5.12
CA TYR A 318 -9.93 -15.41 -4.47
C TYR A 318 -9.07 -14.87 -3.33
N LEU A 319 -8.51 -13.67 -3.49
CA LEU A 319 -7.59 -13.08 -2.51
C LEU A 319 -8.31 -12.67 -1.21
N SER A 320 -9.47 -12.03 -1.31
CA SER A 320 -10.24 -11.57 -0.16
C SER A 320 -10.61 -12.70 0.81
N PRO A 321 -11.33 -13.76 0.37
CA PRO A 321 -11.67 -14.86 1.27
C PRO A 321 -10.44 -15.61 1.78
N ALA A 322 -9.39 -15.78 0.98
CA ALA A 322 -8.17 -16.45 1.42
C ALA A 322 -7.49 -15.71 2.58
N CYS A 323 -7.36 -14.39 2.51
CA CYS A 323 -6.79 -13.57 3.59
C CYS A 323 -7.68 -13.57 4.85
N ILE A 324 -8.99 -13.39 4.71
CA ILE A 324 -9.92 -13.39 5.85
C ILE A 324 -9.90 -14.75 6.54
N ILE A 325 -10.17 -15.82 5.80
CA ILE A 325 -10.31 -17.17 6.35
C ILE A 325 -9.02 -17.62 7.03
N SER A 326 -7.86 -17.35 6.44
CA SER A 326 -6.57 -17.73 7.04
C SER A 326 -6.32 -17.07 8.40
N SER A 327 -6.58 -15.77 8.52
CA SER A 327 -6.44 -15.06 9.79
C SER A 327 -7.43 -15.58 10.86
N LEU A 328 -8.67 -15.90 10.48
CA LEU A 328 -9.67 -16.47 11.37
C LEU A 328 -9.33 -17.90 11.80
N ILE A 329 -8.85 -18.74 10.88
CA ILE A 329 -8.38 -20.10 11.19
C ILE A 329 -7.17 -20.02 12.14
N CYS A 330 -6.21 -19.12 11.87
CA CYS A 330 -5.06 -18.92 12.75
C CYS A 330 -5.51 -18.55 14.17
N ALA A 331 -6.44 -17.60 14.30
CA ALA A 331 -7.00 -17.22 15.60
C ALA A 331 -7.77 -18.36 16.27
N ALA A 332 -8.54 -19.15 15.52
CA ALA A 332 -9.30 -20.27 16.05
C ALA A 332 -8.37 -21.37 16.58
N VAL A 333 -7.34 -21.74 15.83
CA VAL A 333 -6.34 -22.74 16.22
C VAL A 333 -5.56 -22.30 17.46
N ARG A 334 -5.32 -20.99 17.61
CA ARG A 334 -4.59 -20.43 18.75
C ARG A 334 -5.47 -20.08 19.95
N GLY A 335 -6.79 -20.12 19.80
CA GLY A 335 -7.74 -19.69 20.84
C GLY A 335 -7.80 -18.17 21.06
N GLU A 336 -7.25 -17.37 20.16
CA GLU A 336 -7.03 -15.92 20.29
C GLU A 336 -8.12 -15.10 19.55
N LEU A 337 -9.25 -15.70 19.17
CA LEU A 337 -10.33 -15.03 18.40
C LEU A 337 -10.88 -13.77 19.06
N LYS A 338 -11.07 -13.79 20.38
CA LYS A 338 -11.58 -12.62 21.11
C LYS A 338 -10.57 -11.46 21.07
N GLU A 339 -9.29 -11.78 21.19
CA GLU A 339 -8.18 -10.82 21.15
C GLU A 339 -8.08 -10.21 19.75
N LEU A 340 -8.20 -11.03 18.70
CA LEU A 340 -8.24 -10.59 17.30
C LEU A 340 -9.33 -9.54 17.05
N PHE A 341 -10.56 -9.77 17.52
CA PHE A 341 -11.68 -8.84 17.33
C PHE A 341 -11.66 -7.64 18.30
N ALA A 342 -10.93 -7.74 19.40
CA ALA A 342 -10.74 -6.66 20.36
C ALA A 342 -9.57 -5.74 19.98
N TYR A 343 -8.67 -6.18 19.10
CA TYR A 343 -7.52 -5.41 18.67
C TYR A 343 -7.93 -4.12 17.97
N ASN A 344 -7.38 -3.01 18.46
CA ASN A 344 -7.39 -1.72 17.84
C ASN A 344 -5.94 -1.21 17.76
N ASP A 345 -5.48 -0.87 16.56
CA ASP A 345 -4.14 -0.37 16.30
C ASP A 345 -3.99 1.12 16.63
N GLU A 346 -5.07 1.78 17.07
CA GLU A 346 -5.07 3.16 17.53
C GLU A 346 -4.46 3.32 18.93
N SER A 347 -3.43 4.17 19.08
CA SER A 347 -2.92 4.52 20.40
C SER A 347 -3.86 5.50 21.11
N GLU A 348 -3.87 5.48 22.45
CA GLU A 348 -4.70 6.38 23.26
C GLU A 348 -4.43 7.87 23.01
N GLU A 349 -3.19 8.23 22.61
CA GLU A 349 -2.82 9.60 22.25
C GLU A 349 -3.40 10.02 20.89
N GLU A 350 -3.35 9.12 19.90
CA GLU A 350 -3.92 9.36 18.57
C GLU A 350 -5.46 9.44 18.62
N LYS A 351 -6.09 8.60 19.45
CA LYS A 351 -7.54 8.62 19.66
C LYS A 351 -8.01 9.98 20.20
N LYS A 352 -7.29 10.53 21.19
CA LYS A 352 -7.58 11.86 21.74
C LYS A 352 -7.45 12.97 20.70
N LYS A 353 -6.37 12.95 19.89
CA LYS A 353 -6.19 13.93 18.79
C LYS A 353 -7.32 13.86 17.75
N ARG A 354 -7.80 12.65 17.41
CA ARG A 354 -8.91 12.47 16.48
C ARG A 354 -10.21 13.02 17.05
N GLU A 355 -10.52 12.70 18.31
CA GLU A 355 -11.71 13.21 18.99
C GLU A 355 -11.69 14.75 19.10
N GLU A 356 -10.51 15.37 19.27
CA GLU A 356 -10.34 16.82 19.22
C GLU A 356 -10.62 17.40 17.82
N LYS A 357 -10.03 16.82 16.76
CA LYS A 357 -10.28 17.22 15.36
C LYS A 357 -11.77 17.11 14.99
N GLU A 358 -12.43 16.01 15.37
CA GLU A 358 -13.86 15.81 15.09
C GLU A 358 -14.75 16.81 15.83
N LYS A 359 -14.38 17.21 17.05
CA LYS A 359 -15.08 18.29 17.79
C LYS A 359 -14.92 19.63 17.08
N GLU A 360 -13.71 19.97 16.65
CA GLU A 360 -13.45 21.21 15.90
C GLU A 360 -14.21 21.27 14.57
N GLU A 361 -14.30 20.16 13.84
CA GLU A 361 -15.08 20.10 12.60
C GLU A 361 -16.59 20.27 12.83
N LYS A 362 -17.13 19.67 13.90
CA LYS A 362 -18.53 19.83 14.28
C LYS A 362 -18.83 21.28 14.66
N GLU A 363 -17.97 21.92 15.46
CA GLU A 363 -18.11 23.34 15.80
C GLU A 363 -18.01 24.26 14.57
N LYS A 364 -17.14 23.92 13.59
CA LYS A 364 -17.04 24.67 12.32
C LYS A 364 -18.27 24.50 11.43
N LYS A 365 -18.95 23.35 11.50
CA LYS A 365 -20.21 23.07 10.79
C LYS A 365 -21.42 23.73 11.46
N GLU A 366 -21.43 23.89 12.78
CA GLU A 366 -22.50 24.58 13.51
C GLU A 366 -22.40 26.12 13.44
N LYS A 367 -21.21 26.66 13.16
CA LYS A 367 -20.97 28.10 12.98
C LYS A 367 -21.15 28.59 11.53
N LYS A 368 -21.45 27.71 10.58
CA LYS A 368 -21.80 28.01 9.18
C LYS A 368 -23.27 27.76 8.95
#